data_AF-A0A7J9XGR1-F1
#
_entry.id   AF-A0A7J9XGR1-F1
#
_cell.length_a   1.000
_cell.length_b   1.000
_cell.length_c   1.000
_cell.angle_alpha   90.00
_cell.angle_beta   90.00
_cell.angle_gamma   90.00
#
_symmetry.space_group_name_H-M   'P 1'
#
loop_
_entity.id
_entity.type
_entity.pdbx_description
1 polymer ?
#
loop_
_entity_poly.entity_id
_entity_poly.type
_entity_poly.pdbx_seq_one_letter_code
_entity_poly.pdbx_strand_id
1 'polypeptide(L)'
;MVYEKYANMAQLPDTWNLLHGDHGGHPMLVRLNTGAAALAHRGTHDIRIGVAVPFNEPDPDGLPEMVEGDVLTVFEDLLIDMAGNRGTLVAVITAAGMREFVLYASDEQWIDDFQRALKSAMPSHQVQVVAERDPEWDLYRSFQPWPTRPANPWPG
;
A
#
# COMPACT_ATOMS: atom_id res chain seq x y z
N MET A 1 5.54 32.19 -7.01
CA MET A 1 5.62 30.82 -7.56
C MET A 1 6.72 30.10 -6.79
N VAL A 2 6.37 29.17 -5.92
CA VAL A 2 7.29 28.53 -4.98
C VAL A 2 7.56 27.12 -5.53
N TYR A 3 8.67 26.96 -6.28
CA TYR A 3 9.05 25.69 -6.93
C TYR A 3 10.47 25.24 -6.54
N GLU A 4 10.91 25.54 -5.30
CA GLU A 4 12.27 25.19 -4.83
C GLU A 4 12.28 24.48 -3.47
N LYS A 5 11.35 23.54 -3.20
CA LYS A 5 11.40 22.73 -1.96
C LYS A 5 11.58 21.22 -2.15
N TYR A 6 11.58 20.70 -3.38
CA TYR A 6 11.59 19.25 -3.62
C TYR A 6 12.93 18.67 -4.08
N ALA A 7 13.99 19.48 -4.12
CA ALA A 7 15.32 19.05 -4.53
C ALA A 7 16.06 18.30 -3.41
N ASN A 8 15.59 17.09 -3.07
CA ASN A 8 16.37 15.97 -2.49
C ASN A 8 15.51 14.75 -2.12
N MET A 9 14.33 14.59 -2.70
CA MET A 9 13.60 13.33 -2.61
C MET A 9 14.13 12.42 -3.71
N ALA A 10 14.72 11.29 -3.36
CA ALA A 10 14.76 10.16 -4.29
C ALA A 10 13.31 9.72 -4.49
N GLN A 11 12.56 10.45 -5.33
CA GLN A 11 11.21 10.07 -5.71
C GLN A 11 11.35 8.78 -6.51
N LEU A 12 10.80 7.71 -5.95
CA LEU A 12 10.61 6.49 -6.70
C LEU A 12 9.78 6.84 -7.94
N PRO A 13 10.06 6.22 -9.10
CA PRO A 13 9.21 6.42 -10.25
C PRO A 13 7.76 6.05 -9.90
N ASP A 14 6.83 6.92 -10.27
CA ASP A 14 5.39 6.74 -10.01
C ASP A 14 4.80 5.69 -10.96
N THR A 15 5.21 4.43 -10.78
CA THR A 15 4.87 3.31 -11.66
C THR A 15 3.86 2.40 -11.00
N TRP A 16 2.60 2.81 -11.02
CA TRP A 16 1.48 2.02 -10.52
C TRP A 16 0.93 1.07 -11.58
N ASN A 17 0.74 -0.19 -11.19
CA ASN A 17 0.05 -1.21 -11.98
C ASN A 17 -1.27 -1.57 -11.31
N LEU A 18 -2.31 -1.79 -12.12
CA LEU A 18 -3.57 -2.36 -11.65
C LEU A 18 -3.61 -3.86 -11.95
N LEU A 19 -3.73 -4.67 -10.91
CA LEU A 19 -3.85 -6.12 -10.97
C LEU A 19 -5.28 -6.52 -10.58
N HIS A 20 -5.77 -7.59 -11.21
CA HIS A 20 -7.06 -8.19 -10.91
C HIS A 20 -6.81 -9.63 -10.44
N GLY A 21 -7.58 -10.07 -9.45
CA GLY A 21 -7.50 -11.42 -8.91
C GLY A 21 -8.78 -11.83 -8.22
N ASP A 22 -8.69 -12.94 -7.49
CA ASP A 22 -9.75 -13.47 -6.64
C ASP A 22 -9.19 -13.66 -5.23
N HIS A 23 -10.00 -13.35 -4.22
CA HIS A 23 -9.72 -13.68 -2.83
C HIS A 23 -10.94 -14.34 -2.21
N GLY A 24 -10.90 -15.67 -2.08
CA GLY A 24 -11.97 -16.42 -1.43
C GLY A 24 -13.30 -16.40 -2.20
N GLY A 25 -13.26 -16.31 -3.53
CA GLY A 25 -14.44 -16.22 -4.38
C GLY A 25 -14.96 -14.79 -4.59
N HIS A 26 -14.28 -13.78 -4.05
CA HIS A 26 -14.59 -12.37 -4.26
C HIS A 26 -13.56 -11.70 -5.18
N PRO A 27 -13.99 -10.79 -6.07
CA PRO A 27 -13.07 -9.98 -6.85
C PRO A 27 -12.06 -9.24 -5.98
N MET A 28 -10.79 -9.25 -6.41
CA MET A 28 -9.71 -8.51 -5.79
C MET A 28 -9.08 -7.57 -6.81
N LEU A 29 -8.95 -6.30 -6.41
CA LEU A 29 -8.27 -5.25 -7.16
C LEU A 29 -7.03 -4.81 -6.38
N VAL A 30 -5.86 -4.82 -7.01
CA VAL A 30 -4.61 -4.38 -6.38
C VAL A 30 -3.96 -3.30 -7.23
N ARG A 31 -3.79 -2.10 -6.65
CA ARG A 31 -2.88 -1.09 -7.18
C ARG A 31 -1.51 -1.33 -6.57
N LEU A 32 -0.51 -1.65 -7.37
CA LEU A 32 0.85 -1.96 -6.91
C LEU A 32 1.84 -0.91 -7.42
N ASN A 33 2.58 -0.27 -6.53
CA ASN A 33 3.67 0.64 -6.89
C ASN A 33 4.93 -0.18 -7.23
N THR A 34 5.15 -0.44 -8.52
CA THR A 34 6.31 -1.21 -8.99
C THR A 34 7.65 -0.51 -8.78
N GLY A 35 7.63 0.82 -8.62
CA GLY A 35 8.83 1.61 -8.29
C GLY A 35 9.38 1.30 -6.90
N ALA A 36 8.51 0.86 -5.98
CA ALA A 36 8.88 0.48 -4.62
C ALA A 36 9.81 -0.74 -4.55
N ALA A 37 9.93 -1.54 -5.62
CA ALA A 37 10.87 -2.67 -5.68
C ALA A 37 12.32 -2.24 -5.38
N ALA A 38 12.71 -1.00 -5.72
CA ALA A 38 14.04 -0.48 -5.42
C ALA A 38 14.32 -0.32 -3.90
N LEU A 39 13.28 -0.14 -3.09
CA LEU A 39 13.40 -0.10 -1.62
C LEU A 39 13.64 -1.49 -1.05
N ALA A 40 12.93 -2.50 -1.56
CA ALA A 40 13.08 -3.89 -1.14
C ALA A 40 14.53 -4.40 -1.30
N HIS A 41 15.24 -3.95 -2.34
CA HIS A 41 16.63 -4.35 -2.59
C HIS A 41 17.63 -3.74 -1.60
N ARG A 42 17.28 -2.65 -0.91
CA ARG A 42 18.20 -1.94 0.01
C ARG A 42 18.18 -2.49 1.42
N GLY A 43 17.21 -3.35 1.77
CA GLY A 43 17.10 -3.98 3.09
C GLY A 43 16.83 -3.01 4.25
N THR A 44 16.47 -1.75 3.96
CA THR A 44 16.28 -0.72 4.99
C THR A 44 14.84 -0.59 5.47
N HIS A 45 13.88 -1.15 4.72
CA HIS A 45 12.45 -1.03 4.99
C HIS A 45 11.89 -2.42 5.27
N ASP A 46 11.99 -2.91 6.49
CA ASP A 46 11.63 -4.28 6.87
C ASP A 46 10.37 -4.35 7.72
N ILE A 47 9.65 -3.23 7.86
CA ILE A 47 8.37 -3.17 8.58
C ILE A 47 7.27 -2.92 7.54
N ARG A 48 6.35 -3.88 7.44
CA ARG A 48 5.10 -3.76 6.69
C ARG A 48 4.04 -3.20 7.60
N ILE A 49 3.34 -2.16 7.14
CA ILE A 49 2.22 -1.55 7.82
C ILE A 49 0.98 -1.75 6.95
N GLY A 50 0.01 -2.50 7.46
CA GLY A 50 -1.31 -2.66 6.85
C GLY A 50 -2.30 -1.71 7.53
N VAL A 51 -2.93 -0.82 6.75
CA VAL A 51 -4.05 0.00 7.21
C VAL A 51 -5.32 -0.51 6.55
N ALA A 52 -6.12 -1.27 7.28
CA ALA A 52 -7.35 -1.86 6.79
C ALA A 52 -8.56 -1.00 7.16
N VAL A 53 -9.41 -0.75 6.16
CA VAL A 53 -10.66 -0.01 6.27
C VAL A 53 -11.78 -0.87 5.70
N PRO A 54 -12.57 -1.54 6.55
CA PRO A 54 -13.80 -2.21 6.13
C PRO A 54 -14.80 -1.20 5.57
N PHE A 55 -15.52 -1.62 4.53
CA PHE A 55 -16.63 -0.87 3.96
C PHE A 55 -17.82 -0.94 4.90
N ASN A 56 -18.55 0.17 5.02
CA ASN A 56 -19.77 0.23 5.81
C ASN A 56 -20.90 -0.53 5.11
N GLU A 57 -21.00 -0.38 3.79
CA GLU A 57 -22.06 -0.96 2.96
C GLU A 57 -21.47 -1.53 1.66
N PRO A 58 -20.72 -2.66 1.72
CA PRO A 58 -20.17 -3.28 0.52
C PRO A 58 -21.29 -3.82 -0.39
N ASP A 59 -21.07 -3.74 -1.70
CA ASP A 59 -21.95 -4.35 -2.70
C ASP A 59 -21.86 -5.90 -2.67
N PRO A 60 -22.68 -6.62 -3.46
CA PRO A 60 -22.64 -8.08 -3.49
C PRO A 60 -21.30 -8.71 -3.88
N ASP A 61 -20.44 -7.97 -4.59
CA ASP A 61 -19.10 -8.41 -4.98
C ASP A 61 -18.06 -8.05 -3.90
N GLY A 62 -18.44 -7.33 -2.84
CA GLY A 62 -17.57 -6.90 -1.75
C GLY A 62 -16.79 -5.62 -2.08
N LEU A 63 -17.25 -4.82 -3.04
CA LEU A 63 -16.66 -3.55 -3.45
C LEU A 63 -17.40 -2.37 -2.79
N PRO A 64 -16.75 -1.21 -2.62
CA PRO A 64 -17.39 -0.04 -2.03
C PRO A 64 -18.31 0.63 -3.05
N GLU A 65 -19.37 1.27 -2.58
CA GLU A 65 -20.14 2.19 -3.41
C GLU A 65 -19.30 3.41 -3.83
N MET A 66 -19.73 4.13 -4.87
CA MET A 66 -18.98 5.26 -5.44
C MET A 66 -18.63 6.34 -4.39
N VAL A 67 -19.60 6.73 -3.56
CA VAL A 67 -19.41 7.78 -2.54
C VAL A 67 -18.40 7.34 -1.47
N GLU A 68 -18.46 6.07 -1.05
CA GLU A 68 -17.50 5.52 -0.10
C GLU A 68 -16.10 5.40 -0.73
N GLY A 69 -16.03 5.03 -2.01
CA GLY A 69 -14.81 5.03 -2.80
C GLY A 69 -14.11 6.39 -2.84
N ASP A 70 -14.86 7.49 -2.98
CA ASP A 70 -14.32 8.86 -2.95
C ASP A 70 -13.77 9.20 -1.56
N VAL A 71 -14.49 8.83 -0.48
CA VAL A 71 -14.01 9.03 0.90
C VAL A 71 -12.69 8.29 1.13
N LEU A 72 -12.58 7.05 0.66
CA LEU A 72 -11.37 6.24 0.77
C LEU A 72 -10.21 6.80 -0.06
N THR A 73 -10.50 7.49 -1.15
CA THR A 73 -9.48 8.17 -1.97
C THR A 73 -8.91 9.38 -1.23
N VAL A 74 -9.77 10.20 -0.62
CA VAL A 74 -9.32 11.32 0.24
C VAL A 74 -8.54 10.81 1.46
N PHE A 75 -8.96 9.68 2.02
CA PHE A 75 -8.25 9.04 3.12
C PHE A 75 -6.85 8.54 2.71
N GLU A 76 -6.69 8.02 1.50
CA GLU A 76 -5.39 7.62 0.95
C GLU A 76 -4.40 8.78 0.91
N ASP A 77 -4.81 9.93 0.38
CA ASP A 77 -3.98 11.14 0.31
C ASP A 77 -3.54 11.59 1.71
N LEU A 78 -4.50 11.65 2.65
CA LEU A 78 -4.23 12.02 4.04
C LEU A 78 -3.28 11.04 4.73
N LEU A 79 -3.44 9.75 4.46
CA LEU A 79 -2.57 8.70 5.00
C LEU A 79 -1.14 8.85 4.47
N ILE A 80 -0.96 9.13 3.18
CA ILE A 80 0.35 9.37 2.57
C ILE A 80 1.00 10.61 3.21
N ASP A 81 0.26 11.70 3.33
CA ASP A 81 0.75 12.95 3.94
C ASP A 81 1.17 12.75 5.41
N MET A 82 0.40 11.99 6.18
CA MET A 82 0.70 11.69 7.59
C MET A 82 1.94 10.80 7.75
N ALA A 83 2.10 9.79 6.87
CA ALA A 83 3.28 8.93 6.86
C ALA A 83 4.54 9.74 6.47
N GLY A 84 4.41 10.64 5.50
CA GLY A 84 5.49 11.48 5.01
C GLY A 84 6.66 10.64 4.50
N ASN A 85 7.88 10.94 4.94
CA ASN A 85 9.08 10.18 4.55
C ASN A 85 9.31 8.91 5.40
N ARG A 86 8.45 8.63 6.39
CA ARG A 86 8.63 7.51 7.33
C ARG A 86 8.03 6.20 6.82
N GLY A 87 7.09 6.28 5.88
CA GLY A 87 6.47 5.14 5.24
C GLY A 87 6.23 5.41 3.76
N THR A 88 6.45 4.39 2.92
CA THR A 88 6.13 4.45 1.48
C THR A 88 4.92 3.57 1.21
N LEU A 89 3.86 4.12 0.61
CA LEU A 89 2.72 3.34 0.13
C LEU A 89 3.15 2.48 -1.07
N VAL A 90 3.01 1.16 -0.94
CA VAL A 90 3.47 0.20 -1.96
C VAL A 90 2.34 -0.56 -2.62
N ALA A 91 1.20 -0.73 -1.93
CA ALA A 91 0.02 -1.36 -2.49
C ALA A 91 -1.27 -0.79 -1.90
N VAL A 92 -2.33 -0.81 -2.70
CA VAL A 92 -3.71 -0.63 -2.24
C VAL A 92 -4.53 -1.80 -2.74
N ILE A 93 -5.04 -2.60 -1.81
CA ILE A 93 -5.77 -3.84 -2.06
C ILE A 93 -7.24 -3.57 -1.74
N THR A 94 -8.15 -3.89 -2.65
CA THR A 94 -9.59 -3.87 -2.43
C THR A 94 -10.14 -5.26 -2.70
N ALA A 95 -10.66 -5.90 -1.66
CA ALA A 95 -11.22 -7.24 -1.73
C ALA A 95 -12.11 -7.51 -0.51
N ALA A 96 -13.11 -8.38 -0.68
CA ALA A 96 -13.88 -8.96 0.41
C ALA A 96 -14.42 -7.95 1.44
N GLY A 97 -14.96 -6.82 0.97
CA GLY A 97 -15.60 -5.81 1.82
C GLY A 97 -14.65 -4.87 2.56
N MET A 98 -13.38 -4.78 2.14
CA MET A 98 -12.43 -3.82 2.72
C MET A 98 -11.43 -3.29 1.71
N ARG A 99 -10.81 -2.16 2.07
CA ARG A 99 -9.61 -1.64 1.42
C ARG A 99 -8.45 -1.63 2.39
N GLU A 100 -7.33 -2.20 1.98
CA GLU A 100 -6.08 -2.20 2.73
C GLU A 100 -5.03 -1.35 2.02
N PHE A 101 -4.46 -0.39 2.74
CA PHE A 101 -3.32 0.41 2.31
C PHE A 101 -2.06 -0.17 2.93
N VAL A 102 -1.14 -0.62 2.10
CA VAL A 102 0.09 -1.26 2.53
C VAL A 102 1.26 -0.30 2.38
N LEU A 103 1.91 0.01 3.50
CA LEU A 103 3.13 0.79 3.52
C LEU A 103 4.32 -0.06 3.97
N TYR A 104 5.52 0.36 3.56
CA TYR A 104 6.77 -0.13 4.13
C TYR A 104 7.54 1.01 4.79
N ALA A 105 8.12 0.73 5.96
CA ALA A 105 8.84 1.68 6.80
C ALA A 105 10.18 1.10 7.28
N SER A 106 11.10 2.00 7.64
CA SER A 106 12.40 1.64 8.22
C SER A 106 12.40 1.57 9.75
N ASP A 107 11.39 2.15 10.41
CA ASP A 107 11.22 2.15 11.86
C ASP A 107 9.74 2.17 12.26
N GLU A 108 9.46 1.72 13.49
CA GLU A 108 8.11 1.57 14.03
C GLU A 108 7.71 2.67 15.04
N GLN A 109 8.60 3.61 15.36
CA GLN A 109 8.43 4.53 16.51
C GLN A 109 7.25 5.50 16.35
N TRP A 110 6.80 5.73 15.11
CA TRP A 110 5.74 6.66 14.76
C TRP A 110 4.38 5.98 14.54
N ILE A 111 4.31 4.64 14.52
CA ILE A 111 3.12 3.90 14.08
C ILE A 111 1.96 4.08 15.05
N ASP A 112 2.22 4.16 16.36
CA ASP A 112 1.19 4.39 17.37
C ASP A 112 0.50 5.75 17.24
N ASP A 113 1.29 6.81 17.00
CA ASP A 113 0.77 8.16 16.75
C ASP A 113 0.02 8.23 15.43
N PHE A 114 0.56 7.58 14.40
CA PHE A 114 -0.07 7.47 13.09
C PHE A 114 -1.42 6.77 13.16
N GLN A 115 -1.51 5.64 13.86
CA GLN A 115 -2.77 4.93 14.08
C GLN A 115 -3.81 5.83 14.76
N ARG A 116 -3.42 6.59 15.80
CA ARG A 116 -4.34 7.51 16.49
C ARG A 116 -4.81 8.63 15.55
N ALA A 117 -3.90 9.20 14.77
CA ALA A 117 -4.21 10.27 13.82
C ALA A 117 -5.17 9.80 12.73
N LEU A 118 -4.92 8.63 12.13
CA LEU A 118 -5.79 8.04 11.11
C LEU A 118 -7.20 7.76 11.64
N LYS A 119 -7.31 7.15 12.82
CA LYS A 119 -8.61 6.90 13.48
C LYS A 119 -9.38 8.20 13.75
N SER A 120 -8.68 9.27 14.12
CA SER A 120 -9.30 10.57 14.34
C SER A 120 -9.71 11.27 13.04
N ALA A 121 -8.99 11.04 11.94
CA ALA A 121 -9.25 11.67 10.65
C ALA A 121 -10.45 11.06 9.92
N MET A 122 -10.77 9.79 10.18
CA MET A 122 -11.88 9.08 9.55
C MET A 122 -12.81 8.45 10.60
N PRO A 123 -13.60 9.26 11.33
CA PRO A 123 -14.54 8.75 12.34
C PRO A 123 -15.72 7.97 11.73
N SER A 124 -15.95 8.08 10.42
CA SER A 124 -17.03 7.39 9.71
C SER A 124 -16.75 5.92 9.42
N HIS A 125 -15.51 5.45 9.60
CA HIS A 125 -15.13 4.06 9.32
C HIS A 125 -14.29 3.49 10.46
N GLN A 126 -14.30 2.18 10.57
CA GLN A 126 -13.33 1.50 11.40
C GLN A 126 -11.97 1.50 10.70
N VAL A 127 -10.96 2.09 11.34
CA VAL A 127 -9.56 2.02 10.86
C VAL A 127 -8.78 1.06 11.74
N GLN A 128 -8.19 0.04 11.12
CA GLN A 128 -7.29 -0.92 11.78
C GLN A 128 -5.88 -0.72 11.22
N VAL A 129 -4.89 -0.69 12.11
CA VAL A 129 -3.47 -0.58 11.71
C VAL A 129 -2.74 -1.75 12.34
N VAL A 130 -2.00 -2.49 11.52
CA VAL A 130 -1.14 -3.60 11.93
C VAL A 130 0.25 -3.36 11.37
N ALA A 131 1.27 -3.55 12.19
CA ALA A 131 2.66 -3.46 11.79
C ALA A 131 3.36 -4.79 12.09
N GLU A 132 4.05 -5.33 11.09
CA GLU A 132 4.73 -6.60 11.17
C GLU A 132 6.09 -6.51 10.47
N ARG A 133 7.06 -7.29 10.95
CA ARG A 133 8.34 -7.44 10.25
C ARG A 133 8.11 -8.26 8.97
N ASP A 134 8.50 -7.70 7.84
CA ASP A 134 8.49 -8.32 6.52
C ASP A 134 9.79 -7.96 5.77
N PRO A 135 10.98 -8.39 6.28
CA PRO A 135 12.28 -8.04 5.69
C PRO A 135 12.43 -8.57 4.26
N GLU A 136 11.76 -9.67 3.96
CA GLU A 136 11.77 -10.29 2.64
C GLU A 136 10.74 -9.67 1.71
N TRP A 137 9.92 -8.71 2.14
CA TRP A 137 8.88 -8.07 1.32
C TRP A 137 7.90 -9.08 0.71
N ASP A 138 7.57 -10.15 1.44
CA ASP A 138 6.82 -11.29 0.94
C ASP A 138 5.46 -10.87 0.37
N LEU A 139 4.74 -9.96 1.08
CA LEU A 139 3.45 -9.47 0.60
C LEU A 139 3.58 -8.63 -0.68
N TYR A 140 4.61 -7.81 -0.80
CA TYR A 140 4.80 -7.04 -2.02
C TYR A 140 5.17 -7.94 -3.20
N ARG A 141 6.07 -8.91 -2.96
CA ARG A 141 6.53 -9.85 -3.99
C ARG A 141 5.46 -10.84 -4.42
N SER A 142 4.46 -11.15 -3.59
CA SER A 142 3.34 -12.00 -4.00
C SER A 142 2.50 -11.40 -5.14
N PHE A 143 2.56 -10.09 -5.35
CA PHE A 143 1.88 -9.39 -6.45
C PHE A 143 2.78 -9.09 -7.64
N GLN A 144 4.10 -9.27 -7.51
CA GLN A 144 4.98 -9.13 -8.65
C GLN A 144 4.88 -10.40 -9.50
N PRO A 145 4.73 -10.28 -10.84
CA PRO A 145 5.03 -11.41 -11.68
C PRO A 145 6.48 -11.82 -11.38
N TRP A 146 6.70 -13.10 -11.08
CA TRP A 146 8.04 -13.66 -11.02
C TRP A 146 8.80 -13.16 -12.25
N PRO A 147 10.03 -12.59 -12.12
CA PRO A 147 10.81 -12.37 -13.32
C PRO A 147 10.96 -13.75 -13.94
N THR A 148 10.43 -13.95 -15.16
CA THR A 148 10.79 -15.11 -15.96
C THR A 148 12.30 -15.10 -15.99
N ARG A 149 12.93 -16.02 -15.25
CA ARG A 149 14.37 -16.22 -15.27
C ARG A 149 14.74 -16.21 -16.75
N PRO A 150 15.62 -15.32 -17.24
CA PRO A 150 16.04 -15.42 -18.62
C PRO A 150 16.53 -16.86 -18.78
N ALA A 151 15.93 -17.59 -19.73
CA ALA A 151 16.35 -18.93 -20.07
C ALA A 151 17.88 -18.86 -20.18
N ASN A 152 18.57 -19.67 -19.37
CA ASN A 152 20.03 -19.71 -19.35
C ASN A 152 20.52 -19.80 -20.81
N PRO A 153 21.14 -18.75 -21.39
CA PRO A 153 21.45 -18.77 -22.81
C PRO A 153 22.65 -19.65 -23.16
N TRP A 154 23.28 -20.30 -22.16
CA TRP A 154 24.48 -21.10 -22.38
C TRP A 154 24.37 -22.46 -21.68
N PRO A 155 24.16 -23.56 -22.42
CA PRO A 155 24.86 -24.80 -22.11
C PRO A 155 26.36 -24.61 -22.45
N GLY A 156 27.22 -25.33 -21.72
CA GLY A 156 28.68 -25.20 -21.79
C GLY A 156 29.31 -25.44 -23.15
#